data_AF-A0ABD5RY43-F1
#
_entry.id   AF-A0ABD5RY43-F1
#
_cell.length_a   1.000
_cell.length_b   1.000
_cell.length_c   1.000
_cell.angle_alpha   90.00
_cell.angle_beta   90.00
_cell.angle_gamma   90.00
#
_symmetry.space_group_name_H-M   'P 1'
#
loop_
_entity.id
_entity.type
_entity.pdbx_description
1 polymer ?
#
loop_
_entity_poly.entity_id
_entity_poly.type
_entity_poly.pdbx_seq_one_letter_code
_entity_poly.pdbx_strand_id
1 'polypeptide(L)'
;GDGDESGEDASTEIAAERVLVASWSDTDFLDGLSVDLRDAGSKTYVDEDGLGRTSVDGLYVAGRIAERYHQSVIAAGNGAEAAITLVHDSETPFYNDWVTPEGYFTDRGREVPPGCEEIDETEREVRERESMAAMREYFSEPHSERQRTHPSLVDDEVGRVEEE
;
A
#
# COMPACT_ATOMS: atom_id res chain seq x y z
N GLY A 1 1.23 48.20 -18.74
CA GLY A 1 0.93 47.48 -17.51
C GLY A 1 1.24 46.05 -17.82
N ASP A 2 2.28 45.56 -17.16
CA ASP A 2 2.95 44.29 -17.37
C ASP A 2 2.00 43.10 -17.42
N GLY A 3 2.10 42.33 -18.50
CA GLY A 3 1.65 40.95 -18.55
C GLY A 3 2.90 40.09 -18.37
N ASP A 4 3.12 39.65 -17.14
CA ASP A 4 4.11 38.63 -16.80
C ASP A 4 3.37 37.48 -16.12
N GLU A 5 2.96 36.50 -16.93
CA GLU A 5 2.57 35.18 -16.46
C GLU A 5 3.22 34.18 -17.40
N SER A 6 4.47 33.84 -17.12
CA SER A 6 5.16 32.68 -17.65
C SER A 6 5.85 32.00 -16.47
N GLY A 7 5.04 31.35 -15.63
CA GLY A 7 5.56 30.40 -14.67
C GLY A 7 6.09 29.20 -15.45
N GLU A 8 7.41 29.14 -15.65
CA GLU A 8 8.07 27.90 -16.05
C GLU A 8 7.77 26.87 -14.95
N ASP A 9 7.02 25.82 -15.29
CA ASP A 9 6.83 24.66 -14.43
C ASP A 9 8.21 24.10 -14.10
N ALA A 10 8.68 24.32 -12.87
CA ALA A 10 9.96 23.85 -12.42
C ALA A 10 9.94 22.31 -12.39
N SER A 11 10.60 21.66 -13.35
CA SER A 11 10.75 20.21 -13.38
C SER A 11 11.66 19.76 -12.24
N THR A 12 11.19 18.81 -11.43
CA THR A 12 12.00 18.16 -10.38
C THR A 12 12.37 16.76 -10.83
N GLU A 13 13.66 16.46 -10.85
CA GLU A 13 14.17 15.12 -11.13
C GLU A 13 14.46 14.37 -9.81
N ILE A 14 14.05 13.12 -9.74
CA ILE A 14 14.28 12.22 -8.61
C ILE A 14 14.96 10.95 -9.13
N ALA A 15 16.14 10.64 -8.59
CA ALA A 15 16.82 9.38 -8.87
C ALA A 15 16.37 8.32 -7.86
N ALA A 16 15.96 7.15 -8.35
CA ALA A 16 15.60 6.00 -7.53
C ALA A 16 16.10 4.71 -8.19
N GLU A 17 16.51 3.74 -7.38
CA GLU A 17 16.88 2.40 -7.87
C GLU A 17 15.65 1.55 -8.21
N ARG A 18 14.51 1.84 -7.58
CA ARG A 18 13.27 1.08 -7.71
C ARG A 18 12.08 2.03 -7.75
N VAL A 19 11.15 1.78 -8.66
CA VAL A 19 9.93 2.58 -8.85
C VAL A 19 8.73 1.66 -8.93
N LEU A 20 7.69 1.93 -8.14
CA LEU A 20 6.41 1.24 -8.21
C LEU A 20 5.36 2.18 -8.81
N VAL A 21 4.79 1.80 -9.95
CA VAL A 21 3.77 2.57 -10.65
C VAL A 21 2.39 1.97 -10.36
N ALA A 22 1.56 2.70 -9.62
CA ALA A 22 0.23 2.27 -9.20
C ALA A 22 -0.87 3.25 -9.67
N SER A 23 -0.80 3.66 -10.94
CA SER A 23 -1.67 4.68 -11.53
C SER A 23 -2.91 4.09 -12.22
N TRP A 24 -3.70 4.98 -12.82
CA TRP A 24 -4.66 4.64 -13.88
C TRP A 24 -3.95 3.95 -15.07
N SER A 25 -4.71 3.34 -15.99
CA SER A 25 -4.19 2.65 -17.17
C SER A 25 -3.67 3.57 -18.28
N ASP A 26 -3.22 4.76 -17.92
CA ASP A 26 -2.49 5.64 -18.83
C ASP A 26 -1.01 5.24 -18.77
N THR A 27 -0.40 4.97 -19.92
CA THR A 27 1.00 4.52 -20.02
C THR A 27 1.92 5.57 -20.62
N ASP A 28 1.39 6.71 -21.08
CA ASP A 28 2.14 7.70 -21.86
C ASP A 28 3.32 8.28 -21.07
N PHE A 29 3.21 8.37 -19.75
CA PHE A 29 4.30 8.86 -18.88
C PHE A 29 5.46 7.87 -18.73
N LEU A 30 5.32 6.64 -19.22
CA LEU A 30 6.39 5.63 -19.25
C LEU A 30 7.15 5.63 -20.59
N ASP A 31 6.75 6.50 -21.53
CA ASP A 31 7.43 6.66 -22.80
C ASP A 31 8.93 6.94 -22.59
N GLY A 32 9.77 6.15 -23.25
CA GLY A 32 11.23 6.21 -23.14
C GLY A 32 11.84 5.22 -22.15
N LEU A 33 11.06 4.57 -21.28
CA LEU A 33 11.56 3.50 -20.40
C LEU A 33 11.65 2.13 -21.08
N SER A 34 11.14 1.99 -22.31
CA SER A 34 11.15 0.72 -23.08
C SER A 34 10.48 -0.45 -22.35
N VAL A 35 9.46 -0.15 -21.54
CA VAL A 35 8.66 -1.16 -20.84
C VAL A 35 7.74 -1.88 -21.83
N ASP A 36 7.57 -3.19 -21.65
CA ASP A 36 6.67 -3.98 -22.47
C ASP A 36 5.21 -3.63 -22.16
N LEU A 37 4.44 -3.41 -23.23
CA LEU A 37 3.04 -3.01 -23.16
C LEU A 37 2.15 -4.05 -23.82
N ARG A 38 0.94 -4.19 -23.29
CA ARG A 38 -0.09 -5.09 -23.78
C ARG A 38 -1.34 -4.31 -24.15
N ASP A 39 -1.77 -4.44 -25.40
CA ASP A 39 -3.03 -3.87 -25.87
C ASP A 39 -4.23 -4.79 -25.57
N ALA A 40 -5.28 -4.20 -25.01
CA ALA A 40 -6.54 -4.85 -24.67
C ALA A 40 -7.72 -4.00 -25.16
N GLY A 41 -7.93 -4.01 -26.47
CA GLY A 41 -8.98 -3.23 -27.13
C GLY A 41 -8.64 -1.75 -27.18
N SER A 42 -9.36 -0.92 -26.42
CA SER A 42 -9.15 0.54 -26.40
C SER A 42 -8.21 1.00 -25.29
N LYS A 43 -7.52 0.08 -24.62
CA LYS A 43 -6.65 0.36 -23.48
C LYS A 43 -5.34 -0.40 -23.64
N THR A 44 -4.29 0.22 -23.14
CA THR A 44 -2.96 -0.36 -23.06
C THR A 44 -2.60 -0.49 -21.59
N TYR A 45 -1.96 -1.60 -21.25
CA TYR A 45 -1.49 -1.92 -19.90
C TYR A 45 0.00 -2.22 -19.95
N VAL A 46 0.66 -2.10 -18.81
CA VAL A 46 2.04 -2.58 -18.67
C VAL A 46 2.01 -4.08 -18.49
N ASP A 47 2.84 -4.80 -19.25
CA ASP A 47 3.02 -6.24 -19.12
C ASP A 47 3.86 -6.56 -17.87
N GLU A 48 3.47 -7.59 -17.14
CA GLU A 48 4.07 -7.94 -15.85
C GLU A 48 4.09 -9.45 -15.57
N ASP A 49 4.98 -9.89 -14.68
CA ASP A 49 5.25 -11.31 -14.39
C ASP A 49 4.20 -12.03 -13.53
N GLY A 50 3.13 -11.33 -13.13
CA GLY A 50 2.11 -11.76 -12.19
C GLY A 50 2.31 -11.21 -10.77
N LEU A 51 3.52 -10.78 -10.44
CA LEU A 51 3.93 -10.21 -9.15
C LEU A 51 4.33 -8.74 -9.27
N GLY A 52 4.02 -8.10 -10.39
CA GLY A 52 4.26 -6.69 -10.65
C GLY A 52 5.64 -6.36 -11.21
N ARG A 53 6.52 -7.32 -11.51
CA ARG A 53 7.79 -7.02 -12.20
C ARG A 53 7.54 -6.76 -13.67
N THR A 54 8.17 -5.74 -14.23
CA THR A 54 8.11 -5.42 -15.67
C THR A 54 9.33 -5.97 -16.42
N SER A 55 9.40 -5.72 -17.73
CA SER A 55 10.59 -6.01 -18.54
C SER A 55 11.80 -5.09 -18.24
N VAL A 56 11.61 -4.06 -17.41
CA VAL A 56 12.66 -3.12 -17.01
C VAL A 56 13.04 -3.36 -15.56
N ASP A 57 14.30 -3.70 -15.32
CA ASP A 57 14.83 -3.95 -13.98
C ASP A 57 14.61 -2.73 -13.07
N GLY A 58 14.04 -2.97 -11.88
CA GLY A 58 13.73 -1.94 -10.91
C GLY A 58 12.40 -1.20 -11.15
N LEU A 59 11.70 -1.44 -12.25
CA LEU A 59 10.36 -0.91 -12.50
C LEU A 59 9.29 -1.96 -12.19
N TYR A 60 8.38 -1.59 -11.30
CA TYR A 60 7.26 -2.42 -10.85
C TYR A 60 5.94 -1.73 -11.16
N VAL A 61 4.88 -2.51 -11.34
CA VAL A 61 3.52 -2.00 -11.59
C VAL A 61 2.50 -2.66 -10.68
N ALA A 62 1.44 -1.93 -10.35
CA ALA A 62 0.33 -2.46 -9.58
C ALA A 62 -1.00 -1.78 -9.93
N GLY A 63 -2.09 -2.47 -9.61
CA GLY A 63 -3.43 -1.94 -9.76
C GLY A 63 -3.81 -1.78 -11.24
N ARG A 64 -4.38 -0.63 -11.58
CA ARG A 64 -5.14 -0.51 -12.84
C ARG A 64 -4.26 -0.57 -14.09
N ILE A 65 -3.04 -0.02 -14.00
CA ILE A 65 -2.05 -0.04 -15.08
C ILE A 65 -1.53 -1.47 -15.37
N ALA A 66 -1.61 -2.38 -14.39
CA ALA A 66 -1.25 -3.81 -14.48
C ALA A 66 -2.46 -4.72 -14.81
N GLU A 67 -3.41 -4.19 -15.60
CA GLU A 67 -4.66 -4.88 -16.00
C GLU A 67 -5.56 -5.36 -14.83
N ARG A 68 -5.31 -4.96 -13.57
CA ARG A 68 -6.19 -5.34 -12.46
C ARG A 68 -7.50 -4.55 -12.48
N TYR A 69 -8.53 -5.16 -11.89
CA TYR A 69 -9.85 -4.52 -11.77
C TYR A 69 -9.75 -3.18 -11.04
N HIS A 70 -10.48 -2.19 -11.56
CA HIS A 70 -10.53 -0.86 -10.98
C HIS A 70 -11.45 -0.82 -9.74
N GLN A 71 -11.03 -1.47 -8.66
CA GLN A 71 -11.73 -1.48 -7.38
C GLN A 71 -10.69 -1.31 -6.27
N SER A 72 -10.99 -0.46 -5.29
CA SER A 72 -10.01 -0.05 -4.28
C SER A 72 -9.41 -1.24 -3.52
N VAL A 73 -10.22 -2.21 -3.12
CA VAL A 73 -9.73 -3.41 -2.41
C VAL A 73 -8.84 -4.30 -3.28
N ILE A 74 -9.08 -4.36 -4.58
CA ILE A 74 -8.27 -5.14 -5.52
C ILE A 74 -6.94 -4.44 -5.77
N ALA A 75 -6.99 -3.13 -6.02
CA ALA A 75 -5.78 -2.32 -6.20
C ALA A 75 -4.90 -2.32 -4.94
N ALA A 76 -5.49 -2.25 -3.74
CA ALA A 76 -4.78 -2.33 -2.49
C ALA A 76 -4.08 -3.69 -2.30
N GLY A 77 -4.80 -4.79 -2.55
CA GLY A 77 -4.24 -6.14 -2.45
C GLY A 77 -3.10 -6.38 -3.45
N ASN A 78 -3.30 -6.01 -4.71
CA ASN A 78 -2.25 -6.16 -5.72
C ASN A 78 -1.07 -5.20 -5.50
N GLY A 79 -1.32 -3.98 -5.00
CA GLY A 79 -0.27 -3.05 -4.58
C GLY A 79 0.58 -3.62 -3.44
N ALA A 80 -0.03 -4.30 -2.48
CA ALA A 80 0.69 -4.97 -1.40
C ALA A 80 1.58 -6.11 -1.92
N GLU A 81 1.08 -6.90 -2.87
CA GLU A 81 1.84 -7.99 -3.51
C GLU A 81 3.05 -7.47 -4.30
N ALA A 82 2.86 -6.43 -5.12
CA ALA A 82 3.96 -5.81 -5.87
C ALA A 82 4.99 -5.13 -4.94
N ALA A 83 4.53 -4.48 -3.86
CA ALA A 83 5.42 -3.87 -2.87
C ALA A 83 6.27 -4.92 -2.14
N ILE A 84 5.68 -6.05 -1.75
CA ILE A 84 6.41 -7.18 -1.15
C ILE A 84 7.45 -7.73 -2.12
N THR A 85 7.12 -7.83 -3.40
CA THR A 85 8.04 -8.26 -4.46
C THR A 85 9.23 -7.29 -4.58
N LEU A 86 8.96 -5.98 -4.59
CA LEU A 86 10.00 -4.94 -4.60
C LEU A 86 10.93 -5.03 -3.38
N VAL A 87 10.38 -5.19 -2.17
CA VAL A 87 11.18 -5.31 -0.94
C VAL A 87 12.03 -6.59 -0.96
N HIS A 88 11.49 -7.70 -1.46
CA HIS A 88 12.24 -8.94 -1.63
C HIS A 88 13.45 -8.73 -2.56
N ASP A 89 13.22 -8.08 -3.71
CA ASP A 89 14.26 -7.82 -4.72
C ASP A 89 15.21 -6.69 -4.32
N SER A 90 14.89 -5.94 -3.25
CA SER A 90 15.83 -4.98 -2.69
C SER A 90 16.93 -5.63 -1.86
N GLU A 91 16.80 -6.91 -1.54
CA GLU A 91 17.63 -7.62 -0.56
C GLU A 91 17.71 -6.89 0.79
N THR A 92 16.83 -5.90 1.00
CA THR A 92 16.63 -5.28 2.30
C THR A 92 15.95 -6.33 3.15
N PRO A 93 16.39 -6.52 4.40
CA PRO A 93 15.80 -7.51 5.29
C PRO A 93 14.27 -7.46 5.26
N PHE A 94 13.69 -8.52 4.70
CA PHE A 94 12.31 -8.56 4.21
C PHE A 94 11.29 -8.57 5.34
N TYR A 95 11.64 -9.23 6.45
CA TYR A 95 10.84 -9.22 7.65
C TYR A 95 11.03 -7.90 8.35
N ASN A 96 10.06 -7.01 8.21
CA ASN A 96 9.95 -5.84 9.04
C ASN A 96 8.91 -6.15 10.12
N ASP A 97 9.30 -5.99 11.38
CA ASP A 97 8.43 -6.16 12.54
C ASP A 97 7.88 -7.58 12.74
N TRP A 98 8.68 -8.60 12.41
CA TRP A 98 8.29 -9.98 12.71
C TRP A 98 8.77 -10.40 14.11
N VAL A 99 7.84 -10.34 15.06
CA VAL A 99 8.05 -10.78 16.43
C VAL A 99 7.77 -12.28 16.57
N THR A 100 8.72 -13.02 17.11
CA THR A 100 8.65 -14.48 17.32
C THR A 100 9.07 -14.85 18.74
N PRO A 101 8.68 -16.03 19.27
CA PRO A 101 9.19 -16.50 20.55
C PRO A 101 10.71 -16.67 20.53
N GLU A 102 11.36 -16.43 21.67
CA GLU A 102 12.76 -16.77 21.91
C GLU A 102 13.08 -18.19 21.43
N GLY A 103 14.19 -18.35 20.71
CA GLY A 103 14.63 -19.62 20.14
C GLY A 103 14.10 -19.92 18.73
N TYR A 104 13.12 -19.16 18.21
CA TYR A 104 12.51 -19.47 16.92
C TYR A 104 13.53 -19.63 15.78
N PHE A 105 14.46 -18.70 15.58
CA PHE A 105 15.61 -18.80 14.68
C PHE A 105 16.83 -19.39 15.39
N THR A 106 17.14 -18.90 16.59
CA THR A 106 18.42 -19.18 17.27
C THR A 106 18.59 -20.64 17.70
N ASP A 107 17.53 -21.33 18.13
CA ASP A 107 17.60 -22.77 18.48
C ASP A 107 17.83 -23.66 17.24
N ARG A 108 17.60 -23.13 16.04
CA ARG A 108 17.89 -23.79 14.76
C ARG A 108 19.28 -23.42 14.22
N GLY A 109 20.11 -22.73 15.01
CA GLY A 109 21.44 -22.28 14.61
C GLY A 109 21.44 -21.20 13.54
N ARG A 110 20.37 -20.39 13.47
CA ARG A 110 20.26 -19.25 12.55
C ARG A 110 20.39 -17.95 13.34
N GLU A 111 20.98 -16.94 12.73
CA GLU A 111 20.91 -15.57 13.25
C GLU A 111 19.48 -15.04 13.08
N VAL A 112 19.05 -14.17 14.00
CA VAL A 112 17.79 -13.45 13.88
C VAL A 112 17.88 -12.54 12.65
N PRO A 113 17.02 -12.71 11.63
CA PRO A 113 17.05 -11.86 10.44
C PRO A 113 16.85 -10.40 10.83
N PRO A 114 17.48 -9.44 10.14
CA PRO A 114 17.24 -8.04 10.49
C PRO A 114 15.76 -7.69 10.28
N GLY A 115 15.21 -6.92 11.22
CA GLY A 115 13.79 -6.59 11.28
C GLY A 115 12.88 -7.69 11.88
N CYS A 116 13.42 -8.86 12.20
CA CYS A 116 12.79 -9.79 13.14
C CYS A 116 13.23 -9.49 14.58
N GLU A 117 12.40 -9.91 15.53
CA GLU A 117 12.73 -9.93 16.95
C GLU A 117 12.34 -11.30 17.55
N GLU A 118 13.22 -11.86 18.37
CA GLU A 118 12.91 -12.97 19.26
C GLU A 118 12.66 -12.41 20.66
N ILE A 119 11.46 -12.58 21.19
CA ILE A 119 11.08 -12.08 22.52
C ILE A 119 10.81 -13.24 23.48
N ASP A 120 11.22 -13.04 24.72
CA ASP A 120 10.89 -13.98 25.80
C ASP A 120 9.39 -13.87 26.20
N GLU A 121 8.94 -14.79 27.04
CA GLU A 121 7.55 -14.81 27.50
C GLU A 121 7.20 -13.56 28.34
N THR A 122 8.16 -12.97 29.04
CA THR A 122 7.92 -11.78 29.87
C THR A 122 7.62 -10.57 28.99
N GLU A 123 8.43 -10.34 27.97
CA GLU A 123 8.23 -9.27 26.99
C GLU A 123 6.94 -9.49 26.20
N ARG A 124 6.62 -10.74 25.85
CA ARG A 124 5.36 -11.08 25.20
C ARG A 124 4.16 -10.67 26.06
N GLU A 125 4.16 -10.99 27.35
CA GLU A 125 3.10 -10.60 28.29
C GLU A 125 3.00 -9.08 28.46
N VAL A 126 4.13 -8.35 28.45
CA VAL A 126 4.16 -6.89 28.50
C VAL A 126 3.47 -6.30 27.27
N ARG A 127 3.88 -6.70 26.07
CA ARG A 127 3.29 -6.20 24.81
C ARG A 127 1.81 -6.56 24.67
N GLU A 128 1.41 -7.77 25.07
CA GLU A 128 0.00 -8.16 25.10
C GLU A 128 -0.81 -7.22 25.98
N ARG A 129 -0.34 -6.95 27.20
CA ARG A 129 -1.01 -6.05 28.14
C ARG A 129 -1.10 -4.62 27.60
N GLU A 130 -0.04 -4.12 26.98
CA GLU A 130 -0.03 -2.78 26.35
C GLU A 130 -1.00 -2.70 25.16
N SER A 131 -0.99 -3.69 24.27
CA SER A 131 -1.93 -3.78 23.15
C SER A 131 -3.38 -3.81 23.63
N MET A 132 -3.68 -4.62 24.64
CA MET A 132 -5.00 -4.69 25.24
C MET A 132 -5.42 -3.39 25.92
N ALA A 133 -4.47 -2.66 26.55
CA ALA A 133 -4.74 -1.36 27.14
C ALA A 133 -5.05 -0.32 26.05
N ALA A 134 -4.26 -0.26 24.98
CA ALA A 134 -4.47 0.65 23.85
C ALA A 134 -5.84 0.42 23.19
N MET A 135 -6.20 -0.85 22.93
CA MET A 135 -7.51 -1.17 22.34
C MET A 135 -8.65 -0.74 23.27
N ARG A 136 -8.53 -0.96 24.59
CA ARG A 136 -9.54 -0.50 25.56
C ARG A 136 -9.67 1.02 25.58
N GLU A 137 -8.56 1.73 25.43
CA GLU A 137 -8.56 3.19 25.34
C GLU A 137 -9.24 3.67 24.06
N TYR A 138 -8.89 3.12 22.90
CA TYR A 138 -9.50 3.46 21.60
C TYR A 138 -11.02 3.23 21.57
N PHE A 139 -11.51 2.22 22.29
CA PHE A 139 -12.94 1.91 22.39
C PHE A 139 -13.55 2.32 23.74
N SER A 140 -12.88 3.19 24.49
CA SER A 140 -13.38 3.66 25.79
C SER A 140 -14.61 4.55 25.66
N GLU A 141 -14.73 5.25 24.54
CA GLU A 141 -15.86 6.10 24.20
C GLU A 141 -16.60 5.54 22.98
N PRO A 142 -17.94 5.61 22.94
CA PRO A 142 -18.68 5.34 21.73
C PRO A 142 -18.22 6.25 20.58
N HIS A 143 -18.20 5.70 19.36
CA HIS A 143 -17.92 6.52 18.18
C HIS A 143 -18.87 7.72 18.12
N SER A 144 -18.30 8.92 17.94
CA SER A 144 -19.06 10.18 17.97
C SER A 144 -20.10 10.27 16.86
N GLU A 145 -19.80 9.67 15.71
CA GLU A 145 -20.73 9.56 14.60
C GLU A 145 -21.60 8.32 14.73
N ARG A 146 -22.90 8.49 14.50
CA ARG A 146 -23.83 7.37 14.33
C ARG A 146 -23.81 6.89 12.89
N GLN A 147 -24.10 5.60 12.70
CA GLN A 147 -24.39 5.06 11.38
C GLN A 147 -25.57 5.82 10.76
N ARG A 148 -25.32 6.53 9.65
CA ARG A 148 -26.35 7.24 8.90
C ARG A 148 -27.27 6.22 8.21
N THR A 149 -28.57 6.47 8.25
CA THR A 149 -29.55 5.63 7.56
C THR A 149 -29.78 6.09 6.12
N HIS A 150 -30.44 5.26 5.32
CA HIS A 150 -30.76 5.61 3.93
C HIS A 150 -31.77 6.78 3.89
N PRO A 151 -31.59 7.82 3.04
CA PRO A 151 -32.45 9.02 3.02
C PRO A 151 -33.95 8.75 2.85
N SER A 152 -34.33 7.62 2.25
CA SER A 152 -35.74 7.24 2.03
C SER A 152 -36.46 6.68 3.27
N LEU A 153 -35.77 6.46 4.39
CA LEU A 153 -36.38 5.98 5.64
C LEU A 153 -36.96 7.18 6.41
N VAL A 154 -38.24 7.47 6.12
CA VAL A 154 -39.01 8.62 6.63
C VAL A 154 -39.43 8.56 8.10
N ASP A 155 -39.07 7.50 8.85
CA ASP A 155 -39.30 7.40 10.30
C ASP A 155 -38.05 7.40 11.21
N ASP A 156 -36.82 7.49 10.68
CA ASP A 156 -35.61 7.67 11.50
C ASP A 156 -35.30 9.15 11.80
N GLU A 157 -35.80 9.66 12.92
CA GLU A 157 -35.57 11.04 13.37
C GLU A 157 -34.13 11.33 13.84
N VAL A 158 -33.30 10.30 14.05
CA VAL A 158 -31.96 10.43 14.68
C VAL A 158 -30.81 10.10 13.70
N GLY A 159 -31.07 9.31 12.66
CA GLY A 159 -30.09 8.86 11.67
C GLY A 159 -30.18 9.49 10.28
N ARG A 160 -31.11 10.43 10.06
CA ARG A 160 -31.27 11.14 8.78
C ARG A 160 -30.07 12.05 8.47
N VAL A 161 -29.74 12.12 7.18
CA VAL A 161 -28.82 13.11 6.63
C VAL A 161 -29.64 14.39 6.38
N GLU A 162 -29.16 15.54 6.85
CA GLU A 162 -29.79 16.83 6.50
C GLU A 162 -29.67 17.05 4.98
N GLU A 163 -30.76 17.45 4.33
CA GLU A 163 -30.76 17.80 2.91
C GLU A 163 -30.11 19.20 2.75
N GLU A 164 -29.01 19.29 1.99
CA GLU A 164 -28.40 20.58 1.55
C GLU A 164 -29.27 21.32 0.53
#